data_AF-A0A0M3HKN2-F1
#
_entry.id   AF-A0A0M3HKN2-F1
#
_cell.length_a   1.000
_cell.length_b   1.000
_cell.length_c   1.000
_cell.angle_alpha   90.00
_cell.angle_beta   90.00
_cell.angle_gamma   90.00
#
_symmetry.space_group_name_H-M   'P 1'
#
loop_
_entity.id
_entity.type
_entity.pdbx_description
1 polymer ?
#
loop_
_entity_poly.entity_id
_entity_poly.type
_entity_poly.pdbx_seq_one_letter_code
_entity_poly.pdbx_strand_id
1 'polypeptide(L)'
;MARVLASVSREIKWRPRRTIMFCQWDAEEFGLIGSSEWVEEFMKPLQQRAVAMINVDNINGNTTISVKAVPLLYRAIVDATAK
;
A
#
# COMPACT_ATOMS: atom_id res chain seq x y z
N MET A 1 4.14 -8.89 -4.85
CA MET A 1 3.38 -7.93 -5.68
C MET A 1 4.26 -7.19 -6.70
N ALA A 2 5.35 -6.53 -6.30
CA ALA A 2 6.23 -5.76 -7.19
C ALA A 2 6.69 -6.55 -8.43
N ARG A 3 7.09 -7.81 -8.27
CA ARG A 3 7.47 -8.71 -9.37
C ARG A 3 6.40 -8.82 -10.46
N VAL A 4 5.13 -9.00 -10.06
CA VAL A 4 4.01 -9.18 -11.00
C VAL A 4 3.74 -7.88 -11.74
N LEU A 5 3.69 -6.74 -11.05
CA LEU A 5 3.51 -5.44 -11.72
C LEU A 5 4.65 -5.14 -12.71
N ALA A 6 5.89 -5.49 -12.36
CA ALA A 6 7.04 -5.33 -13.24
C ALA A 6 6.98 -6.28 -14.46
N SER A 7 6.49 -7.50 -14.30
CA SER A 7 6.26 -8.46 -15.39
C SER A 7 5.16 -7.95 -16.33
N VAL A 8 3.99 -7.59 -15.78
CA VAL A 8 2.85 -7.04 -16.52
C VAL A 8 3.23 -5.78 -17.33
N SER A 9 4.00 -4.88 -16.74
CA SER A 9 4.53 -3.70 -17.45
C SER A 9 5.45 -4.06 -18.61
N ARG A 10 6.32 -5.08 -18.44
CA ARG A 10 7.28 -5.49 -19.48
C ARG A 10 6.61 -6.26 -20.62
N GLU A 11 5.74 -7.20 -20.27
CA GLU A 11 5.16 -8.20 -21.19
C GLU A 11 3.97 -7.64 -21.98
N ILE A 12 3.01 -7.02 -21.29
CA ILE A 12 1.77 -6.53 -21.94
C ILE A 12 1.70 -5.01 -22.03
N LYS A 13 2.80 -4.30 -21.72
CA LYS A 13 2.92 -2.83 -21.79
C LYS A 13 1.86 -2.07 -20.97
N TRP A 14 1.26 -2.73 -20.00
CA TRP A 14 0.28 -2.07 -19.13
C TRP A 14 1.00 -1.08 -18.21
N ARG A 15 0.43 0.13 -18.09
CA ARG A 15 0.92 1.18 -17.20
C ARG A 15 -0.23 1.67 -16.32
N PRO A 16 -0.04 1.78 -15.00
CA PRO A 16 -1.08 2.30 -14.12
C PRO A 16 -1.32 3.79 -14.42
N ARG A 17 -2.59 4.22 -14.30
CA ARG A 17 -2.97 5.62 -14.48
C ARG A 17 -2.31 6.56 -13.46
N ARG A 18 -2.04 6.06 -12.25
CA ARG A 18 -1.36 6.78 -11.17
C ARG A 18 -0.07 6.05 -10.81
N THR A 19 0.89 6.78 -10.25
CA THR A 19 2.14 6.20 -9.74
C THR A 19 1.85 5.26 -8.57
N ILE A 20 2.45 4.06 -8.60
CA ILE A 20 2.48 3.13 -7.49
C ILE A 20 3.89 3.18 -6.90
N MET A 21 3.99 3.43 -5.61
CA MET A 21 5.26 3.48 -4.90
C MET A 21 5.31 2.32 -3.91
N PHE A 22 6.36 1.51 -4.02
CA PHE A 22 6.62 0.43 -3.08
C PHE A 22 7.54 0.94 -1.98
N CYS A 23 7.14 0.73 -0.74
CA CYS A 23 7.90 1.10 0.43
C CYS A 23 8.11 -0.15 1.29
N GLN A 24 9.32 -0.32 1.78
CA GLN A 24 9.66 -1.30 2.79
C GLN A 24 10.30 -0.55 3.95
N TRP A 25 9.70 -0.68 5.13
CA TRP A 25 10.07 0.09 6.30
C TRP A 25 10.96 -0.76 7.21
N ASP A 26 11.99 -0.12 7.75
CA ASP A 26 12.83 -0.69 8.81
C ASP A 26 12.44 -0.11 10.17
N ALA A 27 12.87 -0.76 11.25
CA ALA A 27 12.62 -0.36 12.63
C ALA A 27 11.13 -0.15 12.99
N GLU A 28 10.24 -0.91 12.35
CA GLU A 28 8.80 -0.93 12.65
C GLU A 28 8.56 -1.37 14.11
N GLU A 29 9.19 -2.47 14.52
CA GLU A 29 9.05 -3.08 15.85
C GLU A 29 9.55 -2.17 16.99
N PHE A 30 10.32 -1.13 16.66
CA PHE A 30 10.84 -0.14 17.61
C PHE A 30 9.98 1.13 17.69
N GLY A 31 8.78 1.12 17.10
CA GLY A 31 7.84 2.23 17.14
C GLY A 31 7.61 2.91 15.79
N LEU A 32 7.51 2.13 14.71
CA LEU A 32 7.20 2.60 13.35
C LEU A 32 8.23 3.57 12.75
N ILE A 33 9.46 3.58 13.29
CA ILE A 33 10.45 4.65 13.06
C ILE A 33 10.65 4.90 11.57
N GLY A 34 10.97 3.87 10.77
CA GLY A 34 11.27 4.07 9.35
C GLY A 34 10.12 4.70 8.56
N SER A 35 8.88 4.34 8.87
CA SER A 35 7.71 4.91 8.19
C SER A 35 7.37 6.32 8.66
N SER A 36 7.55 6.59 9.96
CA SER A 36 7.27 7.90 10.58
C SER A 36 8.25 8.95 10.06
N GLU A 37 9.55 8.69 10.15
CA GLU A 37 10.59 9.61 9.68
C GLU A 37 10.42 9.94 8.20
N TRP A 38 10.06 8.95 7.38
CA TRP A 38 9.81 9.18 5.95
C TRP A 38 8.58 10.07 5.71
N VAL A 39 7.49 9.87 6.46
CA VAL A 39 6.31 10.74 6.34
C VAL A 39 6.65 12.16 6.82
N GLU A 40 7.46 12.31 7.86
CA GLU A 40 7.89 13.61 8.36
C GLU A 40 8.75 14.37 7.34
N GLU A 41 9.72 13.69 6.72
CA GLU A 41 10.57 14.26 5.66
C GLU A 41 9.75 14.67 4.43
N PHE A 42 8.80 13.82 4.00
CA PHE A 42 8.03 14.01 2.76
C PHE A 42 6.60 14.53 2.99
N MET A 43 6.32 15.17 4.12
CA MET A 43 4.96 15.54 4.52
C MET A 43 4.21 16.37 3.46
N LYS A 44 4.85 17.42 2.94
CA LYS A 44 4.24 18.33 1.94
C LYS A 44 3.87 17.61 0.64
N PRO A 45 4.80 16.90 -0.06
CA PRO A 45 4.44 16.20 -1.29
C PRO A 45 3.42 15.08 -1.06
N LEU A 46 3.44 14.41 0.10
CA LEU A 46 2.45 13.38 0.41
C LEU A 46 1.06 13.94 0.58
N GLN A 47 0.90 15.04 1.32
CA GLN A 47 -0.40 15.71 1.47
C GLN A 47 -0.99 16.14 0.12
N GLN A 48 -0.15 16.52 -0.84
CA GLN A 48 -0.60 17.00 -2.16
C GLN A 48 -0.87 15.87 -3.16
N ARG A 49 -0.19 14.72 -3.03
CA ARG A 49 -0.13 13.71 -4.12
C ARG A 49 -0.49 12.30 -3.70
N ALA A 50 -0.38 11.95 -2.42
CA ALA A 50 -0.69 10.61 -1.95
C ALA A 50 -2.21 10.40 -1.97
N VAL A 51 -2.67 9.31 -2.57
CA VAL A 51 -4.09 8.97 -2.62
C VAL A 51 -4.48 8.04 -1.47
N ALA A 52 -3.64 7.04 -1.19
CA ALA A 52 -3.81 6.11 -0.08
C ALA A 52 -2.47 5.43 0.24
N MET A 53 -2.27 5.07 1.51
CA MET A 53 -1.23 4.14 1.94
C MET A 53 -1.87 2.79 2.20
N ILE A 54 -1.40 1.75 1.52
CA ILE A 54 -1.89 0.38 1.71
C ILE A 54 -0.78 -0.39 2.41
N ASN A 55 -1.00 -0.69 3.69
CA ASN A 55 -0.07 -1.49 4.47
C ASN A 55 -0.47 -2.96 4.42
N VAL A 56 0.52 -3.83 4.20
CA VAL A 56 0.38 -5.28 4.38
C VAL A 56 1.48 -5.70 5.33
N ASP A 57 1.08 -5.91 6.57
CA ASP A 57 1.96 -6.35 7.62
C ASP A 57 1.36 -7.57 8.31
N ASN A 58 2.25 -8.44 8.79
CA ASN A 58 1.96 -9.61 9.59
C ASN A 58 0.81 -10.49 9.07
N ILE A 59 1.11 -11.34 8.10
CA ILE A 59 0.15 -12.29 7.50
C ILE A 59 -0.08 -13.45 8.48
N ASN A 60 -1.11 -13.32 9.31
CA ASN A 60 -1.44 -14.28 10.35
C ASN A 60 -2.62 -15.19 9.95
N GLY A 61 -2.34 -16.48 9.77
CA GLY A 61 -3.35 -17.51 9.55
C GLY A 61 -3.90 -17.59 8.13
N ASN A 62 -4.92 -18.44 7.93
CA ASN A 62 -5.46 -18.79 6.61
C ASN A 62 -7.00 -18.85 6.56
N THR A 63 -7.69 -18.43 7.63
CA THR A 63 -9.13 -18.66 7.78
C THR A 63 -9.98 -17.52 7.22
N THR A 64 -9.64 -16.27 7.51
CA THR A 64 -10.40 -15.09 7.08
C THR A 64 -9.48 -13.91 6.83
N ILE A 65 -9.92 -12.99 5.98
CA ILE A 65 -9.28 -11.69 5.80
C ILE A 65 -9.69 -10.74 6.94
N SER A 66 -8.74 -9.96 7.43
CA SER A 66 -8.97 -8.88 8.40
C SER A 66 -8.38 -7.59 7.83
N VAL A 67 -9.18 -6.52 7.79
CA VAL A 67 -8.78 -5.24 7.20
C VAL A 67 -9.18 -4.11 8.14
N LYS A 68 -8.23 -3.22 8.46
CA LYS A 68 -8.49 -1.94 9.14
C LYS A 68 -8.31 -0.83 8.12
N ALA A 69 -9.29 0.07 8.01
CA ALA A 69 -9.25 1.15 7.04
C ALA A 69 -10.10 2.35 7.48
N VAL A 70 -9.83 3.51 6.88
CA VAL A 70 -10.72 4.68 6.95
C VAL A 70 -11.98 4.45 6.11
N PRO A 71 -13.14 5.05 6.46
CA PRO A 71 -14.40 4.82 5.77
C PRO A 71 -14.36 5.08 4.25
N LEU A 72 -13.51 6.01 3.80
CA LEU A 72 -13.29 6.32 2.39
C LEU A 72 -12.88 5.10 1.55
N LEU A 73 -12.22 4.11 2.16
CA LEU A 73 -11.73 2.92 1.47
C LEU A 73 -12.69 1.73 1.54
N TYR A 74 -13.76 1.76 2.35
CA TYR A 74 -14.61 0.59 2.61
C TYR A 74 -15.21 0.01 1.34
N ARG A 75 -15.75 0.85 0.46
CA ARG A 75 -16.33 0.38 -0.80
C ARG A 75 -15.30 -0.28 -1.70
N ALA A 76 -14.13 0.34 -1.86
CA ALA A 76 -13.05 -0.22 -2.67
C ALA A 76 -12.56 -1.58 -2.13
N ILE A 77 -12.52 -1.75 -0.79
CA ILE A 77 -12.16 -3.01 -0.16
C ILE A 77 -13.23 -4.08 -0.42
N VAL A 78 -14.51 -3.75 -0.27
CA VAL A 78 -15.62 -4.67 -0.55
C VAL A 78 -15.61 -5.07 -2.03
N ASP A 79 -15.51 -4.11 -2.95
CA ASP A 79 -15.50 -4.38 -4.38
C ASP A 79 -14.27 -5.24 -4.79
N ALA A 80 -13.11 -5.02 -4.17
CA ALA A 80 -11.89 -5.80 -4.46
C ALA A 80 -11.92 -7.22 -3.87
N THR A 81 -12.80 -7.49 -2.90
CA THR A 81 -12.95 -8.80 -2.25
C THR A 81 -14.22 -9.54 -2.69
N ALA A 82 -15.14 -8.83 -3.36
CA ALA A 82 -16.25 -9.43 -4.06
C ALA A 82 -15.74 -10.31 -5.21
N LYS A 83 -16.26 -11.54 -5.28
CA LYS A 83 -15.97 -12.49 -6.35
C LYS A 83 -16.63 -12.09 -7.66
#